data_AF-A0A140DSS5-F1
#
_entry.id   AF-A0A140DSS5-F1
#
_cell.length_a   1.000
_cell.length_b   1.000
_cell.length_c   1.000
_cell.angle_alpha   90.00
_cell.angle_beta   90.00
_cell.angle_gamma   90.00
#
_symmetry.space_group_name_H-M   'P 1'
#
loop_
_entity.id
_entity.type
_entity.pdbx_description
1 polymer ?
#
loop_
_entity_poly.entity_id
_entity_poly.type
_entity_poly.pdbx_seq_one_letter_code
_entity_poly.pdbx_strand_id
1 'polypeptide(L)'
;MSLQVKTSDKTIREYLNSLDAIIPTYQRSYEWGADQINDFMEDLYEEADTKEDSSRYFFGPVITNTRESDGRKVEEIIDGQQRLTTSTIFLAVLRDMLARHKNNEEANEVRYIIKNELIGDGSKWHPFRLQQKGDLEDEFISHILKPAINSEDLKKIIYHGPKYAGKGKVNNLLRAYNMILSSLEKRLNGCHACQRMRLCGQFPGESEGSVQSRDGGHAQPPGGPEGSPSHGRGSVSGTDRQNEGRNPEVHHGELLPDRLHAG
;
A
#
# COMPACT_ATOMS: atom_id res chain seq x y z
N MET A 1 40.02 12.62 -12.89
CA MET A 1 39.39 12.99 -11.60
C MET A 1 38.80 11.72 -11.02
N SER A 2 39.12 11.34 -9.78
CA SER A 2 38.45 10.20 -9.16
C SER A 2 37.07 10.63 -8.67
N LEU A 3 36.06 9.78 -8.89
CA LEU A 3 34.74 9.97 -8.31
C LEU A 3 34.86 9.67 -6.81
N GLN A 4 34.54 10.63 -5.95
CA GLN A 4 34.48 10.38 -4.50
C GLN A 4 33.11 9.80 -4.17
N VAL A 5 33.08 8.53 -3.74
CA VAL A 5 31.87 7.86 -3.28
C VAL A 5 31.79 7.98 -1.76
N LYS A 6 30.64 8.45 -1.25
CA LYS A 6 30.33 8.48 0.19
C LYS A 6 29.19 7.51 0.45
N THR A 7 29.29 6.75 1.54
CA THR A 7 28.28 5.77 1.98
C THR A 7 27.85 6.07 3.40
N SER A 8 26.57 5.95 3.70
CA SER A 8 26.02 6.11 5.04
C SER A 8 24.76 5.28 5.19
N ASP A 9 24.61 4.62 6.33
CA ASP A 9 23.39 3.90 6.69
C ASP A 9 22.45 4.84 7.44
N LYS A 10 21.16 4.80 7.09
CA LYS A 10 20.11 5.63 7.69
C LYS A 10 18.84 4.81 7.81
N THR A 11 18.05 5.06 8.86
CA THR A 11 16.67 4.58 8.90
C THR A 11 15.84 5.27 7.81
N ILE A 12 14.74 4.66 7.38
CA ILE A 12 13.82 5.26 6.40
C ILE A 12 13.32 6.64 6.88
N ARG A 13 13.11 6.80 8.19
CA ARG A 13 12.68 8.05 8.82
C ARG A 13 13.74 9.13 8.73
N GLU A 14 14.98 8.84 9.12
CA GLU A 14 16.09 9.79 9.05
C GLU A 14 16.42 10.17 7.60
N TYR A 15 16.39 9.18 6.70
CA TYR A 15 16.62 9.42 5.28
C TYR A 15 15.55 10.35 4.71
N LEU A 16 14.27 9.99 4.79
CA LEU A 16 13.18 10.79 4.21
C LEU A 16 13.03 12.17 4.86
N ASN A 17 13.17 12.30 6.17
CA ASN A 17 13.02 13.59 6.85
C ASN A 17 14.10 14.61 6.44
N SER A 18 15.30 14.14 6.11
CA SER A 18 16.40 14.98 5.62
C SER A 18 16.46 15.09 4.09
N LEU A 19 15.60 14.36 3.37
CA LEU A 19 15.68 14.25 1.92
C LEU A 19 15.09 15.48 1.24
N ASP A 20 15.83 15.98 0.26
CA ASP A 20 15.34 16.87 -0.80
C ASP A 20 15.81 16.26 -2.11
N ALA A 21 14.99 15.38 -2.70
CA ALA A 21 15.39 14.57 -3.84
C ALA A 21 14.46 14.69 -5.04
N ILE A 22 15.07 14.57 -6.21
CA ILE A 22 14.38 14.47 -7.49
C ILE A 22 14.73 13.16 -8.18
N ILE A 23 13.73 12.51 -8.76
CA ILE A 23 13.92 11.49 -9.79
C ILE A 23 13.93 12.26 -11.13
N PRO A 24 15.10 12.39 -11.79
CA PRO A 24 15.24 13.20 -12.99
C PRO A 24 14.59 12.53 -14.21
N THR A 25 14.31 13.32 -15.25
CA THR A 25 13.55 12.87 -16.44
C THR A 25 14.21 11.78 -17.26
N TYR A 26 15.54 11.64 -17.18
CA TYR A 26 16.29 10.59 -17.86
C TYR A 26 16.18 9.22 -17.17
N GLN A 27 15.63 9.17 -15.95
CA GLN A 27 15.36 7.93 -15.26
C GLN A 27 14.12 7.25 -15.82
N ARG A 28 14.09 5.91 -15.73
CA ARG A 28 12.92 5.16 -16.18
C ARG A 28 11.68 5.54 -15.37
N SER A 29 10.52 5.50 -16.00
CA SER A 29 9.26 5.72 -15.29
C SER A 29 8.99 4.61 -14.27
N TYR A 30 8.02 4.82 -13.37
CA TYR A 30 7.64 3.79 -12.43
C TYR A 30 7.02 2.58 -13.15
N GLU A 31 7.56 1.39 -12.88
CA GLU A 31 7.31 0.18 -13.67
C GLU A 31 7.10 -1.08 -12.84
N TRP A 32 7.17 -1.00 -11.51
CA TRP A 32 6.88 -2.18 -10.68
C TRP A 32 5.50 -2.79 -11.00
N GLY A 33 5.56 -4.09 -11.25
CA GLY A 33 4.47 -5.01 -11.53
C GLY A 33 3.81 -5.51 -10.26
N ALA A 34 2.82 -6.39 -10.44
CA ALA A 34 2.14 -6.99 -9.31
C ALA A 34 3.11 -7.79 -8.42
N ASP A 35 3.98 -8.59 -9.04
CA ASP A 35 4.94 -9.44 -8.35
C ASP A 35 5.86 -8.62 -7.44
N GLN A 36 6.49 -7.55 -7.97
CA GLN A 36 7.39 -6.71 -7.17
C GLN A 36 6.68 -5.99 -6.02
N ILE A 37 5.40 -5.64 -6.19
CA ILE A 37 4.62 -5.03 -5.11
C ILE A 37 4.27 -6.07 -4.04
N ASN A 38 3.92 -7.29 -4.46
CA ASN A 38 3.61 -8.37 -3.52
C ASN A 38 4.85 -8.74 -2.71
N ASP A 39 5.99 -8.96 -3.36
CA ASP A 39 7.26 -9.25 -2.69
C ASP A 39 7.60 -8.16 -1.66
N PHE A 40 7.48 -6.88 -2.05
CA PHE A 40 7.71 -5.77 -1.13
C PHE A 40 6.76 -5.75 0.07
N MET A 41 5.49 -6.10 -0.12
CA MET A 41 4.52 -6.14 0.98
C MET A 41 4.72 -7.36 1.88
N GLU A 42 5.05 -8.51 1.31
CA GLU A 42 5.37 -9.75 2.04
C GLU A 42 6.59 -9.54 2.92
N ASP A 43 7.68 -9.02 2.36
CA ASP A 43 8.89 -8.62 3.09
C ASP A 43 8.58 -7.73 4.31
N LEU A 44 7.78 -6.66 4.10
CA LEU A 44 7.40 -5.75 5.19
C LEU A 44 6.52 -6.43 6.25
N TYR A 45 5.72 -7.42 5.85
CA TYR A 45 4.84 -8.12 6.76
C TYR A 45 5.60 -9.15 7.60
N GLU A 46 6.50 -9.91 6.98
CA GLU A 46 7.38 -10.84 7.66
C GLU A 46 8.22 -10.14 8.74
N GLU A 47 8.80 -8.99 8.40
CA GLU A 47 9.57 -8.23 9.38
C GLU A 47 8.68 -7.61 10.46
N ALA A 48 7.48 -7.14 10.12
CA ALA A 48 6.54 -6.61 11.12
C ALA A 48 5.99 -7.69 12.07
N ASP A 49 5.91 -8.95 11.64
CA ASP A 49 5.47 -10.09 12.48
C ASP A 49 6.62 -10.69 13.31
N THR A 50 7.86 -10.29 13.04
CA THR A 50 9.02 -10.74 13.79
C THR A 50 9.01 -10.13 15.20
N LYS A 51 9.06 -10.99 16.23
CA LYS A 51 8.98 -10.59 17.64
C LYS A 51 10.30 -10.06 18.22
N GLU A 52 11.33 -9.93 17.40
CA GLU A 52 12.61 -9.41 17.83
C GLU A 52 12.61 -7.88 17.71
N ASP A 53 12.80 -7.19 18.83
CA ASP A 53 12.91 -5.71 18.87
C ASP A 53 14.06 -5.17 17.99
N SER A 54 14.97 -6.03 17.54
CA SER A 54 16.08 -5.70 16.64
C SER A 54 15.84 -5.99 15.16
N SER A 55 14.69 -6.55 14.77
CA SER A 55 14.37 -6.75 13.35
C SER A 55 14.42 -5.41 12.61
N ARG A 56 15.10 -5.42 11.46
CA ARG A 56 15.24 -4.25 10.59
C ARG A 56 15.13 -4.70 9.14
N TYR A 57 14.05 -4.31 8.50
CA TYR A 57 13.93 -4.45 7.06
C TYR A 57 14.94 -3.56 6.32
N PHE A 58 15.69 -4.15 5.39
CA PHE A 58 16.62 -3.42 4.54
C PHE A 58 15.98 -3.07 3.19
N PHE A 59 15.62 -1.80 2.99
CA PHE A 59 15.03 -1.27 1.75
C PHE A 59 15.99 -1.26 0.54
N GLY A 60 17.21 -1.76 0.69
CA GLY A 60 18.25 -1.72 -0.33
C GLY A 60 18.98 -0.37 -0.40
N PRO A 61 20.11 -0.31 -1.12
CA PRO A 61 20.85 0.92 -1.32
C PRO A 61 20.08 1.87 -2.24
N VAL A 62 20.27 3.17 -2.03
CA VAL A 62 19.86 4.24 -2.95
C VAL A 62 21.14 4.97 -3.37
N ILE A 63 21.33 5.12 -4.68
CA ILE A 63 22.48 5.84 -5.22
C ILE A 63 22.01 7.21 -5.66
N THR A 64 22.64 8.27 -5.15
CA THR A 64 22.28 9.64 -5.47
C THR A 64 23.49 10.44 -5.94
N ASN A 65 23.20 11.47 -6.75
CA ASN A 65 24.15 12.51 -7.09
C ASN A 65 23.71 13.81 -6.41
N THR A 66 24.45 14.23 -5.39
CA THR A 66 24.15 15.47 -4.68
C THR A 66 24.61 16.67 -5.50
N ARG A 67 23.68 17.56 -5.84
CA ARG A 67 23.97 18.86 -6.40
C ARG A 67 23.70 19.93 -5.36
N GLU A 68 24.62 20.88 -5.23
CA GLU A 68 24.37 22.11 -4.49
C GLU A 68 23.84 23.17 -5.46
N SER A 69 22.62 23.65 -5.22
CA SER A 69 22.02 24.77 -5.96
C SER A 69 21.45 25.76 -4.95
N ASP A 70 21.82 27.03 -5.07
CA ASP A 70 21.33 28.12 -4.22
C ASP A 70 21.45 27.86 -2.70
N GLY A 71 22.55 27.21 -2.29
CA GLY A 71 22.80 26.86 -0.88
C GLY A 71 21.93 25.70 -0.35
N ARG A 72 21.16 25.04 -1.22
CA ARG A 72 20.40 23.82 -0.92
C ARG A 72 21.07 22.61 -1.57
N LYS A 73 21.10 21.50 -0.84
CA LYS A 73 21.54 20.20 -1.35
C LYS A 73 20.34 19.47 -1.90
N VAL A 74 20.32 19.25 -3.21
CA VAL A 74 19.31 18.44 -3.88
C VAL A 74 19.95 17.14 -4.34
N GLU A 75 19.32 16.02 -4.02
CA GLU A 75 19.78 14.70 -4.41
C GLU A 75 19.07 14.23 -5.68
N GLU A 76 19.83 14.00 -6.75
CA GLU A 76 19.31 13.32 -7.94
C GLU A 76 19.40 11.81 -7.75
N ILE A 77 18.28 11.11 -7.79
CA ILE A 77 18.27 9.65 -7.67
C ILE A 77 18.84 9.01 -8.95
N ILE A 78 19.92 8.24 -8.80
CA ILE A 78 20.57 7.47 -9.87
C ILE A 78 20.07 6.02 -9.89
N ASP A 79 19.96 5.39 -8.72
CA ASP A 79 19.46 4.02 -8.55
C ASP A 79 18.65 3.89 -7.25
N GLY A 80 17.79 2.87 -7.16
CA GLY A 80 16.84 2.68 -6.07
C GLY A 80 15.52 3.43 -6.26
N GLN A 81 15.34 4.11 -7.40
CA GLN A 81 14.15 4.91 -7.70
C GLN A 81 12.82 4.16 -7.53
N GLN A 82 12.73 2.90 -7.96
CA GLN A 82 11.48 2.13 -7.90
C GLN A 82 11.15 1.78 -6.44
N ARG A 83 12.15 1.31 -5.68
CA ARG A 83 12.01 0.99 -4.24
C ARG A 83 11.60 2.24 -3.47
N LEU A 84 12.30 3.34 -3.66
CA LEU A 84 12.01 4.60 -2.98
C LEU A 84 10.61 5.13 -3.33
N THR A 85 10.22 5.06 -4.61
CA THR A 85 8.86 5.45 -5.05
C THR A 85 7.81 4.55 -4.40
N THR A 86 7.99 3.22 -4.39
CA THR A 86 7.05 2.30 -3.74
C THR A 86 6.95 2.54 -2.24
N SER A 87 8.07 2.78 -1.54
CA SER A 87 8.06 3.16 -0.12
C SER A 87 7.28 4.46 0.11
N THR A 88 7.44 5.46 -0.76
CA THR A 88 6.63 6.69 -0.69
C THR A 88 5.14 6.42 -0.94
N ILE A 89 4.79 5.56 -1.89
CA ILE A 89 3.39 5.15 -2.15
C ILE A 89 2.82 4.44 -0.91
N PHE A 90 3.57 3.52 -0.31
CA PHE A 90 3.16 2.83 0.91
C PHE A 90 2.86 3.80 2.06
N LEU A 91 3.74 4.78 2.29
CA LEU A 91 3.51 5.82 3.29
C LEU A 91 2.28 6.66 2.95
N ALA A 92 2.05 7.00 1.69
CA ALA A 92 0.87 7.75 1.26
C ALA A 92 -0.43 6.97 1.54
N VAL A 93 -0.45 5.67 1.25
CA VAL A 93 -1.58 4.79 1.56
C VAL A 93 -1.84 4.75 3.07
N LEU A 94 -0.80 4.56 3.89
CA LEU A 94 -0.94 4.58 5.36
C LEU A 94 -1.51 5.90 5.87
N ARG A 95 -0.99 7.04 5.39
CA ARG A 95 -1.48 8.39 5.73
C ARG A 95 -2.98 8.53 5.44
N ASP A 96 -3.42 8.04 4.28
CA ASP A 96 -4.80 8.20 3.85
C ASP A 96 -5.75 7.20 4.56
N MET A 97 -5.26 6.00 4.90
CA MET A 97 -6.00 5.06 5.75
C MET A 97 -6.19 5.62 7.17
N LEU A 98 -5.13 6.15 7.78
CA LEU A 98 -5.19 6.74 9.13
C LEU A 98 -6.15 7.94 9.19
N ALA A 99 -6.36 8.65 8.08
CA ALA A 99 -7.34 9.74 7.99
C ALA A 99 -8.79 9.30 8.26
N ARG A 100 -9.10 8.00 8.16
CA ARG A 100 -10.40 7.42 8.49
C ARG A 100 -10.64 7.33 10.01
N HIS A 101 -9.57 7.40 10.82
CA HIS A 101 -9.60 7.24 12.27
C HIS A 101 -9.44 8.57 13.02
N LYS A 102 -10.16 9.62 12.61
CA LYS A 102 -10.00 11.00 13.12
C LYS A 102 -10.10 11.17 14.64
N ASN A 103 -10.79 10.26 15.33
CA ASN A 103 -10.99 10.30 16.77
C ASN A 103 -9.92 9.52 17.56
N ASN A 104 -8.92 8.95 16.89
CA ASN A 104 -7.81 8.23 17.53
C ASN A 104 -6.55 9.12 17.49
N GLU A 105 -6.01 9.43 18.66
CA GLU A 105 -4.91 10.37 18.81
C GLU A 105 -3.60 9.83 18.23
N GLU A 106 -3.32 8.55 18.46
CA GLU A 106 -2.11 7.87 17.95
C GLU A 106 -2.11 7.83 16.41
N ALA A 107 -3.26 7.53 15.80
CA ALA A 107 -3.43 7.52 14.35
C ALA A 107 -3.22 8.92 13.77
N ASN A 108 -3.70 9.96 14.45
CA ASN A 108 -3.51 11.34 14.04
C ASN A 108 -2.04 11.77 14.13
N GLU A 109 -1.32 11.36 15.18
CA GLU A 109 0.11 11.63 15.37
C GLU A 109 0.94 10.97 14.26
N VAL A 110 0.75 9.66 14.04
CA VAL A 110 1.46 8.92 12.98
C VAL A 110 1.16 9.52 11.60
N ARG A 111 -0.11 9.86 11.34
CA ARG A 111 -0.50 10.53 10.10
C ARG A 111 0.19 11.88 9.93
N TYR A 112 0.33 12.66 10.99
CA TYR A 112 1.01 13.95 10.96
C TYR A 112 2.50 13.78 10.60
N ILE A 113 3.17 12.82 11.24
CA ILE A 113 4.57 12.48 10.95
C ILE A 113 4.73 12.10 9.48
N ILE A 114 3.91 11.19 8.96
CA ILE A 114 3.99 10.76 7.57
C ILE A 114 3.78 11.95 6.62
N LYS A 115 2.74 12.75 6.86
CA LYS A 115 2.37 13.88 6.00
C LYS A 115 3.48 14.93 5.96
N ASN A 116 4.05 15.32 7.10
CA ASN A 116 4.91 16.51 7.18
C ASN A 116 6.40 16.18 7.22
N GLU A 117 6.80 15.10 7.89
CA GLU A 117 8.21 14.71 8.02
C GLU A 117 8.65 13.83 6.84
N LEU A 118 7.87 12.77 6.53
CA LEU A 118 8.31 11.72 5.61
C LEU A 118 7.98 11.98 4.14
N ILE A 119 6.81 12.52 3.84
CA ILE A 119 6.38 12.83 2.46
C ILE A 119 6.55 14.33 2.16
N GLY A 120 6.18 15.18 3.11
CA GLY A 120 6.01 16.61 2.90
C GLY A 120 4.63 16.93 2.29
N ASP A 121 4.16 18.16 2.46
CA ASP A 121 2.88 18.61 1.92
C ASP A 121 3.01 19.66 0.81
N GLY A 122 4.25 19.95 0.40
CA GLY A 122 4.57 20.92 -0.64
C GLY A 122 4.56 22.37 -0.15
N SER A 123 4.36 22.60 1.15
CA SER A 123 4.52 23.92 1.74
C SER A 123 6.00 24.32 1.83
N LYS A 124 6.24 25.62 2.10
CA LYS A 124 7.58 26.15 2.36
C LYS A 124 8.29 25.43 3.53
N TRP A 125 7.52 24.97 4.52
CA TRP A 125 8.04 24.36 5.74
C TRP A 125 8.20 22.84 5.61
N HIS A 126 7.35 22.22 4.80
CA HIS A 126 7.35 20.78 4.55
C HIS A 126 7.36 20.51 3.04
N PRO A 127 8.46 20.83 2.35
CA PRO A 127 8.59 20.55 0.92
C PRO A 127 8.49 19.04 0.67
N PHE A 128 8.05 18.66 -0.53
CA PHE A 128 8.02 17.25 -0.90
C PHE A 128 9.42 16.64 -0.89
N ARG A 129 9.58 15.52 -0.17
CA ARG A 129 10.86 14.83 0.03
C ARG A 129 11.38 14.15 -1.22
N LEU A 130 10.46 13.64 -2.04
CA LEU A 130 10.74 12.97 -3.31
C LEU A 130 9.82 13.56 -4.38
N GLN A 131 10.40 14.09 -5.45
CA GLN A 131 9.65 14.58 -6.61
C GLN A 131 10.05 13.81 -7.85
N GLN A 132 9.08 13.38 -8.65
CA GLN A 132 9.34 12.77 -9.95
C GLN A 132 9.21 13.83 -11.03
N LYS A 133 10.29 14.15 -11.75
CA LYS A 133 10.26 15.18 -12.80
C LYS A 133 9.80 14.60 -14.13
N GLY A 134 9.14 15.42 -14.95
CA GLY A 134 8.67 15.06 -16.29
C GLY A 134 7.20 14.64 -16.33
N ASP A 135 6.85 13.71 -17.22
CA ASP A 135 5.46 13.36 -17.57
C ASP A 135 4.59 12.79 -16.43
N LEU A 136 5.17 12.51 -15.26
CA LEU A 136 4.47 11.94 -14.10
C LEU A 136 4.40 12.89 -12.91
N GLU A 137 4.98 14.08 -13.01
CA GLU A 137 5.14 15.00 -11.88
C GLU A 137 3.81 15.38 -11.25
N ASP A 138 2.87 15.85 -12.09
CA ASP A 138 1.56 16.30 -11.64
C ASP A 138 0.75 15.14 -11.07
N GLU A 139 0.77 13.97 -11.71
CA GLU A 139 0.06 12.78 -11.24
C GLU A 139 0.63 12.24 -9.93
N PHE A 140 1.95 12.22 -9.79
CA PHE A 140 2.60 11.79 -8.56
C PHE A 140 2.28 12.75 -7.40
N ILE A 141 2.34 14.06 -7.64
CA ILE A 141 1.97 15.07 -6.64
C ILE A 141 0.49 14.93 -6.26
N SER A 142 -0.40 14.86 -7.24
CA SER A 142 -1.85 14.89 -7.01
C SER A 142 -2.41 13.61 -6.41
N HIS A 143 -1.90 12.43 -6.78
CA HIS A 143 -2.46 11.15 -6.36
C HIS A 143 -1.67 10.48 -5.23
N ILE A 144 -0.38 10.79 -5.07
CA ILE A 144 0.47 10.14 -4.06
C ILE A 144 0.85 11.14 -2.95
N LEU A 145 1.49 12.25 -3.31
CA LEU A 145 2.09 13.15 -2.30
C LEU A 145 1.04 13.98 -1.55
N LYS A 146 -0.03 14.41 -2.22
CA LYS A 146 -1.14 15.12 -1.57
C LYS A 146 -2.09 14.13 -0.88
N PRO A 147 -2.59 14.43 0.33
CA PRO A 147 -3.59 13.61 1.00
C PRO A 147 -4.87 13.46 0.18
N ALA A 148 -5.47 12.27 0.21
CA ALA A 148 -6.82 12.09 -0.30
C ALA A 148 -7.79 13.02 0.45
N ILE A 149 -8.60 13.79 -0.28
CA ILE A 149 -9.45 14.83 0.29
C ILE A 149 -10.65 14.20 1.04
N ASN A 150 -11.13 13.03 0.61
CA ASN A 150 -12.20 12.28 1.28
C ASN A 150 -12.11 10.75 1.05
N SER A 151 -12.96 9.99 1.76
CA SER A 151 -13.07 8.52 1.61
C SER A 151 -13.55 8.09 0.23
N GLU A 152 -14.29 8.94 -0.48
CA GLU A 152 -14.72 8.71 -1.86
C GLU A 152 -13.54 8.81 -2.83
N ASP A 153 -12.54 9.65 -2.56
CA ASP A 153 -11.33 9.76 -3.36
C ASP A 153 -10.45 8.52 -3.21
N LEU A 154 -10.45 7.88 -2.03
CA LEU A 154 -9.88 6.54 -1.87
C LEU A 154 -10.60 5.53 -2.77
N LYS A 155 -11.94 5.59 -2.88
CA LYS A 155 -12.70 4.74 -3.81
C LYS A 155 -12.47 5.08 -5.29
N LYS A 156 -12.15 6.34 -5.63
CA LYS A 156 -11.76 6.73 -6.99
C LYS A 156 -10.33 6.28 -7.32
N ILE A 157 -9.45 6.22 -6.32
CA ILE A 157 -8.10 5.66 -6.49
C ILE A 157 -8.20 4.15 -6.74
N ILE A 158 -9.15 3.42 -6.10
CA ILE A 158 -9.50 2.02 -6.44
C ILE A 158 -9.78 1.93 -7.95
N TYR A 159 -8.76 1.50 -8.68
CA TYR A 159 -8.71 1.54 -10.12
C TYR A 159 -9.82 0.67 -10.73
N HIS A 160 -10.69 1.29 -11.52
CA HIS A 160 -11.72 0.64 -12.32
C HIS A 160 -11.33 0.67 -13.81
N GLY A 161 -10.79 -0.42 -14.35
CA GLY A 161 -10.88 -0.72 -15.80
C GLY A 161 -9.56 -0.82 -16.58
N PRO A 162 -9.61 -1.18 -17.87
CA PRO A 162 -8.42 -1.52 -18.68
C PRO A 162 -7.51 -0.32 -18.97
N LYS A 163 -6.29 -0.58 -19.46
CA LYS A 163 -5.32 0.44 -19.90
C LYS A 163 -5.99 1.49 -20.81
N TYR A 164 -6.31 2.66 -20.29
CA TYR A 164 -6.66 3.82 -21.13
C TYR A 164 -5.44 4.17 -21.99
N ALA A 165 -5.64 4.29 -23.30
CA ALA A 165 -4.61 4.68 -24.26
C ALA A 165 -3.95 5.99 -23.80
N GLY A 166 -2.62 6.00 -23.70
CA GLY A 166 -1.84 7.19 -23.31
C GLY A 166 -1.52 7.33 -21.81
N LYS A 167 -2.07 6.51 -20.89
CA LYS A 167 -1.82 6.61 -19.43
C LYS A 167 -1.07 5.44 -18.80
N GLY A 168 -0.34 4.65 -19.60
CA GLY A 168 0.33 3.41 -19.13
C GLY A 168 1.21 3.61 -17.88
N LYS A 169 1.97 4.70 -17.82
CA LYS A 169 2.86 5.04 -16.70
C LYS A 169 2.08 5.42 -15.42
N VAL A 170 1.09 6.30 -15.55
CA VAL A 170 0.21 6.74 -14.45
C VAL A 170 -0.56 5.55 -13.87
N ASN A 171 -1.03 4.65 -14.74
CA ASN A 171 -1.73 3.43 -14.33
C ASN A 171 -0.86 2.54 -13.43
N ASN A 172 0.46 2.50 -13.64
CA ASN A 172 1.35 1.71 -12.78
C ASN A 172 1.41 2.28 -11.35
N LEU A 173 1.52 3.61 -11.20
CA LEU A 173 1.52 4.28 -9.89
C LEU A 173 0.22 4.03 -9.14
N LEU A 174 -0.92 4.25 -9.81
CA LEU A 174 -2.24 4.04 -9.20
C LEU A 174 -2.50 2.56 -8.89
N ARG A 175 -2.05 1.65 -9.75
CA ARG A 175 -2.14 0.21 -9.48
C ARG A 175 -1.32 -0.17 -8.24
N ALA A 176 -0.10 0.32 -8.12
CA ALA A 176 0.73 0.08 -6.94
C ALA A 176 0.04 0.58 -5.66
N TYR A 177 -0.48 1.80 -5.67
CA TYR A 177 -1.26 2.35 -4.56
C TYR A 177 -2.41 1.41 -4.16
N ASN A 178 -3.20 0.96 -5.15
CA ASN A 178 -4.34 0.08 -4.89
C ASN A 178 -3.97 -1.29 -4.37
N MET A 179 -2.89 -1.87 -4.90
CA MET A 179 -2.40 -3.15 -4.43
C MET A 179 -1.95 -3.05 -2.98
N ILE A 180 -1.21 -2.00 -2.62
CA ILE A 180 -0.77 -1.75 -1.25
C ILE A 180 -1.98 -1.49 -0.33
N LEU A 181 -2.94 -0.66 -0.75
CA LEU A 181 -4.18 -0.41 -0.01
C LEU A 181 -4.96 -1.70 0.23
N SER A 182 -5.17 -2.50 -0.81
CA SER A 182 -5.87 -3.78 -0.71
C SER A 182 -5.15 -4.75 0.21
N SER A 183 -3.82 -4.81 0.14
CA SER A 183 -3.00 -5.65 1.02
C SER A 183 -3.16 -5.25 2.48
N LEU A 184 -3.07 -3.95 2.80
CA LEU A 184 -3.24 -3.42 4.15
C LEU A 184 -4.66 -3.64 4.69
N GLU A 185 -5.69 -3.36 3.89
CA GLU A 185 -7.09 -3.61 4.27
C GLU A 185 -7.36 -5.10 4.53
N LYS A 186 -6.80 -6.00 3.70
CA LYS A 186 -6.89 -7.45 3.91
C LYS A 186 -6.23 -7.87 5.23
N ARG A 187 -5.02 -7.37 5.52
CA ARG A 187 -4.30 -7.70 6.77
C ARG A 187 -5.06 -7.21 8.01
N LEU A 188 -5.57 -5.98 7.99
CA LEU A 188 -6.36 -5.43 9.10
C LEU A 188 -7.69 -6.18 9.30
N ASN A 189 -8.42 -6.47 8.22
CA ASN A 189 -9.68 -7.21 8.30
C ASN A 189 -9.46 -8.69 8.69
N GLY A 190 -8.36 -9.31 8.23
CA GLY A 190 -7.93 -10.64 8.63
C GLY A 190 -7.57 -10.70 10.12
N CYS A 191 -6.91 -9.66 10.65
CA CYS A 191 -6.62 -9.52 12.07
C CYS A 191 -7.91 -9.42 12.91
N HIS A 192 -8.92 -8.67 12.45
CA HIS A 192 -10.24 -8.62 13.10
C HIS A 192 -11.01 -9.96 13.04
N ALA A 193 -10.87 -10.73 11.96
CA ALA A 193 -11.42 -12.08 11.88
C ALA A 193 -10.72 -13.03 12.87
N CYS A 194 -9.39 -12.92 13.01
CA CYS A 194 -8.61 -13.70 13.97
C CYS A 194 -8.94 -13.34 15.44
N GLN A 195 -9.14 -12.04 15.74
CA GLN A 195 -9.62 -11.56 17.05
C GLN A 195 -11.05 -12.04 17.36
N ARG A 196 -11.96 -12.04 16.38
CA ARG A 196 -13.33 -12.59 16.56
C ARG A 196 -13.33 -14.11 16.75
N MET A 197 -12.39 -14.82 16.15
CA MET A 197 -12.23 -16.27 16.31
C MET A 197 -11.40 -16.67 17.55
N ARG A 198 -10.95 -15.71 18.38
CA ARG A 198 -10.07 -15.95 19.55
C ARG A 198 -8.82 -16.77 19.22
N LEU A 199 -8.19 -16.53 18.07
CA LEU A 199 -6.99 -17.27 17.65
C LEU A 199 -5.67 -16.49 17.87
N CYS A 200 -5.73 -15.19 18.17
CA CYS A 200 -4.56 -14.42 18.61
C CYS A 200 -4.59 -14.24 20.13
N GLY A 201 -3.51 -14.68 20.78
CA GLY A 201 -3.29 -14.62 22.22
C GLY A 201 -3.38 -13.22 22.79
N GLN A 202 -3.80 -13.18 24.05
CA GLN A 202 -4.05 -12.00 24.87
C GLN A 202 -2.87 -11.03 24.87
N PHE A 203 -3.14 -9.75 24.59
CA PHE A 203 -2.27 -8.65 25.00
C PHE A 203 -2.18 -8.65 26.53
N PRO A 204 -0.99 -8.72 27.14
CA PRO A 204 -0.86 -8.61 28.59
C PRO A 204 -0.84 -7.13 28.96
N GLY A 205 -1.90 -6.66 29.61
CA GLY A 205 -1.90 -5.28 30.10
C GLY A 205 -3.25 -4.79 30.59
N GLU A 206 -3.83 -5.46 31.60
CA GLU A 206 -4.81 -4.84 32.48
C GLU A 206 -4.87 -5.68 33.78
N SER A 207 -3.99 -5.33 34.72
CA SER A 207 -4.10 -5.79 36.10
C SER A 207 -5.03 -4.84 36.85
N GLU A 208 -6.33 -5.11 36.82
CA GLU A 208 -7.25 -4.59 37.83
C GLU A 208 -7.50 -5.67 38.88
N GLY A 209 -7.05 -5.40 40.10
CA GLY A 209 -7.30 -6.25 41.24
C GLY A 209 -8.75 -6.20 41.67
N SER A 210 -9.29 -7.33 42.08
CA SER A 210 -10.24 -7.37 43.19
C SER A 210 -10.30 -8.76 43.82
N VAL A 211 -10.15 -8.71 45.13
CA VAL A 211 -10.30 -9.77 46.12
C VAL A 211 -11.70 -10.39 46.04
N GLN A 212 -11.81 -11.72 46.08
CA GLN A 212 -12.75 -12.42 46.95
C GLN A 212 -12.52 -13.94 46.99
N SER A 213 -12.36 -14.43 48.21
CA SER A 213 -12.39 -15.82 48.65
C SER A 213 -13.74 -16.48 48.36
N ARG A 214 -13.73 -17.79 48.05
CA ARG A 214 -14.64 -18.78 48.62
C ARG A 214 -14.28 -20.22 48.23
N ASP A 215 -14.43 -21.07 49.23
CA ASP A 215 -14.26 -22.51 49.24
C ASP A 215 -15.18 -23.27 48.29
N GLY A 216 -14.71 -24.46 47.89
CA GLY A 216 -15.52 -25.68 47.98
C GLY A 216 -16.06 -26.26 46.68
N GLY A 217 -15.67 -27.51 46.38
CA GLY A 217 -16.61 -28.49 45.81
C GLY A 217 -16.22 -29.24 44.55
N HIS A 218 -15.44 -30.31 44.73
CA HIS A 218 -15.63 -31.67 44.22
C HIS A 218 -15.67 -32.02 42.71
N ALA A 219 -15.00 -33.13 42.42
CA ALA A 219 -14.71 -33.72 41.13
C ALA A 219 -15.82 -34.61 40.55
N GLN A 220 -15.75 -34.76 39.22
CA GLN A 220 -16.45 -35.63 38.23
C GLN A 220 -16.25 -37.16 38.42
N PRO A 221 -16.67 -38.07 37.49
CA PRO A 221 -17.93 -38.33 36.73
C PRO A 221 -18.22 -39.88 36.71
N PRO A 222 -18.61 -40.60 35.61
CA PRO A 222 -19.60 -40.42 34.51
C PRO A 222 -20.63 -41.59 34.41
N GLY A 223 -21.61 -41.48 33.51
CA GLY A 223 -22.40 -42.63 33.02
C GLY A 223 -23.24 -42.29 31.78
N GLY A 224 -22.94 -42.94 30.63
CA GLY A 224 -23.85 -43.05 29.47
C GLY A 224 -24.64 -44.37 29.53
N PRO A 225 -25.16 -44.94 28.41
CA PRO A 225 -25.42 -44.38 27.07
C PRO A 225 -26.88 -44.67 26.58
N GLU A 226 -27.11 -44.48 25.26
CA GLU A 226 -28.10 -45.14 24.37
C GLU A 226 -29.21 -44.28 23.75
N GLY A 227 -29.37 -44.41 22.42
CA GLY A 227 -30.59 -44.06 21.68
C GLY A 227 -30.43 -43.36 20.32
N SER A 228 -30.01 -44.09 19.28
CA SER A 228 -30.40 -43.84 17.86
C SER A 228 -31.63 -44.75 17.53
N PRO A 229 -32.30 -44.74 16.34
CA PRO A 229 -31.92 -44.20 15.02
C PRO A 229 -33.07 -43.65 14.11
N SER A 230 -32.69 -43.34 12.86
CA SER A 230 -33.49 -43.40 11.60
C SER A 230 -34.40 -42.20 11.29
N HIS A 231 -34.68 -41.74 10.06
CA HIS A 231 -34.41 -42.16 8.67
C HIS A 231 -34.78 -40.97 7.74
N GLY A 232 -34.34 -40.96 6.47
CA GLY A 232 -35.01 -40.13 5.44
C GLY A 232 -34.12 -39.67 4.28
N ARG A 233 -34.18 -40.40 3.15
CA ARG A 233 -33.51 -40.12 1.87
C ARG A 233 -34.36 -39.22 0.95
N GLY A 234 -33.69 -38.62 -0.04
CA GLY A 234 -34.22 -38.15 -1.34
C GLY A 234 -33.28 -37.08 -1.91
N SER A 235 -32.35 -37.32 -2.84
CA SER A 235 -32.47 -37.71 -4.26
C SER A 235 -33.36 -36.78 -5.08
N VAL A 236 -32.81 -36.11 -6.11
CA VAL A 236 -33.19 -36.18 -7.55
C VAL A 236 -32.59 -35.01 -8.36
N SER A 237 -31.67 -35.40 -9.25
CA SER A 237 -31.35 -34.99 -10.64
C SER A 237 -31.67 -33.61 -11.26
N GLY A 238 -30.75 -33.22 -12.16
CA GLY A 238 -31.02 -32.77 -13.54
C GLY A 238 -31.21 -31.25 -13.70
N THR A 239 -30.73 -30.57 -14.74
CA THR A 239 -30.25 -30.95 -16.07
C THR A 239 -29.51 -29.77 -16.71
N ASP A 240 -28.65 -30.10 -17.67
CA ASP A 240 -28.03 -29.25 -18.67
C ASP A 240 -28.91 -28.14 -19.27
N ARG A 241 -28.28 -27.02 -19.63
CA ARG A 241 -28.48 -26.39 -20.95
C ARG A 241 -27.33 -25.45 -21.31
N GLN A 242 -26.60 -25.90 -22.32
CA GLN A 242 -25.80 -25.09 -23.23
C GLN A 242 -26.70 -24.06 -23.92
N ASN A 243 -26.19 -22.85 -24.18
CA ASN A 243 -26.53 -22.17 -25.42
C ASN A 243 -25.37 -21.31 -25.90
N GLU A 244 -24.92 -21.64 -27.10
CA GLU A 244 -23.90 -21.00 -27.88
C GLU A 244 -24.42 -19.72 -28.56
N GLY A 245 -23.49 -18.81 -28.85
CA GLY A 245 -23.36 -18.22 -30.18
C GLY A 245 -24.40 -17.20 -30.65
N ARG A 246 -23.98 -15.94 -30.76
CA ARG A 246 -24.05 -15.19 -32.02
C ARG A 246 -23.25 -13.89 -31.98
N ASN A 247 -22.16 -13.88 -32.72
CA ASN A 247 -21.58 -12.69 -33.34
C ASN A 247 -22.40 -12.36 -34.60
N PRO A 248 -22.48 -11.09 -35.01
CA PRO A 248 -22.26 -10.83 -36.43
C PRO A 248 -21.24 -9.71 -36.67
N GLU A 249 -20.57 -9.94 -37.78
CA GLU A 249 -19.43 -9.29 -38.39
C GLU A 249 -19.88 -8.12 -39.30
N VAL A 250 -18.99 -7.14 -39.52
CA VAL A 250 -18.83 -6.20 -40.67
C VAL A 250 -19.97 -5.18 -40.97
N HIS A 251 -19.78 -3.95 -41.51
CA HIS A 251 -18.81 -3.34 -42.44
C HIS A 251 -18.89 -1.78 -42.41
N HIS A 252 -17.90 -1.15 -43.05
CA HIS A 252 -17.80 0.25 -43.55
C HIS A 252 -17.15 1.27 -42.59
N GLY A 253 -16.19 2.11 -43.00
CA GLY A 253 -15.60 2.37 -44.32
C GLY A 253 -14.45 3.37 -44.17
N GLU A 254 -13.53 3.34 -45.14
CA GLU A 254 -12.40 4.26 -45.33
C GLU A 254 -12.84 5.73 -45.45
N LEU A 255 -11.95 6.66 -45.07
CA LEU A 255 -11.41 7.77 -45.89
C LEU A 255 -10.76 8.86 -45.01
N LEU A 256 -9.43 8.93 -45.07
CA LEU A 256 -8.66 10.19 -44.90
C LEU A 256 -8.74 10.98 -46.21
N PRO A 257 -8.62 12.32 -46.17
CA PRO A 257 -7.33 12.88 -46.54
C PRO A 257 -6.89 14.14 -45.78
N ASP A 258 -5.59 14.39 -45.92
CA ASP A 258 -4.81 15.57 -45.56
C ASP A 258 -5.47 16.92 -45.82
N ARG A 259 -5.11 17.92 -44.99
CA ARG A 259 -4.84 19.28 -45.49
C ARG A 259 -3.93 20.10 -44.56
N LEU A 260 -2.77 20.44 -45.12
CA LEU A 260 -1.92 21.58 -44.81
C LEU A 260 -2.66 22.92 -45.02
N HIS A 261 -2.44 23.89 -44.12
CA HIS A 261 -2.16 25.32 -44.36
C HIS A 261 -2.11 26.02 -42.99
N ALA A 262 -0.95 26.53 -42.55
CA ALA A 262 -0.41 27.86 -42.84
C ALA A 262 -1.19 28.98 -42.15
N GLY A 263 -0.55 29.58 -41.13
CA GLY A 263 -0.95 30.77 -40.39
C GLY A 263 0.14 31.10 -39.39
#